data_AF-A0A3M1BMN7-F1
#
_entry.id   AF-A0A3M1BMN7-F1
#
_cell.length_a   1.000
_cell.length_b   1.000
_cell.length_c   1.000
_cell.angle_alpha   90.00
_cell.angle_beta   90.00
_cell.angle_gamma   90.00
#
_symmetry.space_group_name_H-M   'P 1'
#
loop_
_entity.id
_entity.type
_entity.pdbx_description
1 polymer ?
#
loop_
_entity_poly.entity_id
_entity_poly.type
_entity_poly.pdbx_seq_one_letter_code
_entity_poly.pdbx_strand_id
1 'polypeptide(L)'
;ENWLKTKCPVCGFRPHLSYIADREEVEGGRFLICVLCGTDWLYNRNRCVNCGNEDDNSMDYYYSEENRAVQLQCCHECGHYMKLIDMRIDGFAVPNVDDIATLALDLWARERGFVRFERNLFGL
;
A
#
# COMPACT_ATOMS: atom_id res chain seq x y z
N GLU A 1 3.19 -12.00 -17.67
CA GLU A 1 3.01 -10.65 -18.24
C GLU A 1 1.98 -9.74 -17.54
N ASN A 2 1.10 -10.23 -16.64
CA ASN A 2 0.04 -9.42 -16.02
C ASN A 2 0.33 -8.83 -14.61
N TRP A 3 1.55 -8.94 -14.08
CA TRP A 3 1.89 -8.78 -12.66
C TRP A 3 2.43 -7.39 -12.28
N LEU A 4 2.08 -6.35 -13.03
CA LEU A 4 2.46 -4.94 -12.77
C LEU A 4 1.28 -3.98 -12.97
N LYS A 5 0.04 -4.48 -12.90
CA LYS A 5 -1.16 -3.67 -13.14
C LYS A 5 -1.53 -2.88 -11.89
N THR A 6 -2.04 -1.68 -12.11
CA THR A 6 -2.59 -0.78 -11.06
C THR A 6 -4.05 -1.08 -10.73
N LYS A 7 -4.61 -2.12 -11.35
CA LYS A 7 -5.98 -2.61 -11.16
C LYS A 7 -5.96 -4.14 -11.01
N CYS A 8 -6.94 -4.64 -10.26
CA CYS A 8 -7.11 -6.05 -9.99
C CYS A 8 -7.24 -6.85 -11.29
N PRO A 9 -6.46 -7.94 -11.46
CA PRO A 9 -6.54 -8.78 -12.65
C PRO A 9 -7.82 -9.62 -12.74
N VAL A 10 -8.58 -9.72 -11.65
CA VAL A 10 -9.81 -10.52 -11.56
C VAL A 10 -11.06 -9.68 -11.85
N CYS A 11 -11.23 -8.55 -11.15
CA CYS A 11 -12.45 -7.73 -11.27
C CYS A 11 -12.23 -6.31 -11.80
N GLY A 12 -10.98 -5.88 -12.04
CA GLY A 12 -10.66 -4.56 -12.60
C GLY A 12 -10.77 -3.38 -11.61
N PHE A 13 -11.17 -3.61 -10.36
CA PHE A 13 -11.18 -2.58 -9.31
C PHE A 13 -9.77 -2.22 -8.83
N ARG A 14 -9.65 -1.06 -8.16
CA ARG A 14 -8.38 -0.57 -7.62
C ARG A 14 -8.01 -1.26 -6.31
N PRO A 15 -6.71 -1.33 -5.98
CA PRO A 15 -6.27 -1.74 -4.65
C PRO A 15 -6.36 -0.61 -3.62
N HIS A 16 -6.81 -0.91 -2.39
CA HIS A 16 -6.87 0.06 -1.28
C HIS A 16 -5.65 0.07 -0.37
N LEU A 17 -4.85 -1.00 -0.38
CA LEU A 17 -3.61 -1.11 0.37
C LEU A 17 -2.63 -2.07 -0.30
N SER A 18 -1.40 -2.03 0.17
CA SER A 18 -0.35 -2.99 -0.19
C SER A 18 0.26 -3.62 1.05
N TYR A 19 0.90 -4.77 0.88
CA TYR A 19 1.69 -5.40 1.93
C TYR A 19 2.97 -6.03 1.36
N ILE A 20 3.95 -6.28 2.23
CA ILE A 20 5.18 -7.01 1.92
C ILE A 20 5.15 -8.34 2.64
N ALA A 21 5.43 -9.42 1.91
CA ALA A 21 5.57 -10.75 2.47
C ALA A 21 6.58 -11.57 1.68
N ASP A 22 7.10 -12.62 2.33
CA ASP A 22 7.87 -13.66 1.67
C ASP A 22 6.92 -14.75 1.20
N ARG A 23 7.00 -15.11 -0.08
CA ARG A 23 6.33 -16.26 -0.70
C ARG A 23 7.37 -17.18 -1.33
N GLU A 24 6.98 -18.41 -1.63
CA GLU A 24 7.88 -19.43 -2.18
C GLU A 24 8.67 -18.93 -3.41
N GLU A 25 8.05 -18.13 -4.25
CA GLU A 25 8.67 -17.60 -5.48
C GLU A 25 9.33 -16.22 -5.32
N VAL A 26 9.07 -15.49 -4.23
CA VAL A 26 9.54 -14.11 -4.05
C VAL A 26 9.72 -13.74 -2.58
N GLU A 27 10.96 -13.39 -2.22
CA GLU A 27 11.28 -12.79 -0.93
C GLU A 27 11.08 -11.27 -0.99
N GLY A 28 10.42 -10.70 0.03
CA GLY A 28 10.15 -9.27 0.13
C GLY A 28 9.26 -8.73 -0.99
N GLY A 29 8.36 -9.56 -1.52
CA GLY A 29 7.44 -9.18 -2.59
C GLY A 29 6.38 -8.18 -2.09
N ARG A 30 6.14 -7.12 -2.85
CA ARG A 30 5.02 -6.18 -2.60
C ARG A 30 3.77 -6.68 -3.30
N PHE A 31 2.70 -6.86 -2.55
CA PHE A 31 1.40 -7.29 -3.05
C PHE A 31 0.36 -6.20 -2.86
N LEU A 32 -0.47 -5.97 -3.88
CA LEU A 32 -1.61 -5.06 -3.83
C LEU A 32 -2.88 -5.85 -3.49
N ILE A 33 -3.75 -5.35 -2.61
CA ILE A 33 -5.03 -6.02 -2.29
C ILE A 33 -6.18 -5.27 -2.96
N CYS A 34 -6.99 -5.97 -3.77
CA CYS A 34 -8.19 -5.41 -4.37
C CYS A 34 -9.21 -4.98 -3.31
N VAL A 35 -9.73 -3.75 -3.41
CA VAL A 35 -10.76 -3.24 -2.49
C VAL A 35 -12.06 -4.04 -2.55
N LEU A 36 -12.40 -4.59 -3.72
CA LEU A 36 -13.68 -5.25 -3.93
C LEU A 36 -13.62 -6.76 -3.65
N CYS A 37 -12.75 -7.48 -4.37
CA CYS A 37 -12.74 -8.95 -4.33
C CYS A 37 -11.64 -9.53 -3.42
N GLY A 38 -10.81 -8.70 -2.81
CA GLY A 38 -9.73 -9.12 -1.91
C GLY A 38 -8.57 -9.87 -2.59
N THR A 39 -8.64 -10.15 -3.90
CA THR A 39 -7.53 -10.76 -4.63
C THR A 39 -6.29 -9.89 -4.52
N ASP A 40 -5.17 -10.52 -4.19
CA ASP A 40 -3.88 -9.88 -4.24
C ASP A 40 -3.04 -10.26 -5.46
N TRP A 41 -2.11 -9.39 -5.82
CA TRP A 41 -1.18 -9.63 -6.92
C TRP A 41 0.13 -8.90 -6.67
N LEU A 42 1.22 -9.47 -7.19
CA LEU A 42 2.56 -8.88 -7.11
C LEU A 42 2.59 -7.53 -7.83
N TYR A 43 3.37 -6.59 -7.30
CA TYR A 43 3.60 -5.27 -7.85
C TYR A 43 5.03 -4.79 -7.60
N ASN A 44 5.51 -3.82 -8.39
CA ASN A 44 6.85 -3.25 -8.18
C ASN A 44 6.91 -2.49 -6.85
N ARG A 45 7.91 -2.84 -6.02
CA ARG A 45 8.07 -2.31 -4.66
C ARG A 45 8.24 -0.80 -4.62
N ASN A 46 9.09 -0.25 -5.49
CA ASN A 46 9.46 1.18 -5.48
C ASN A 46 8.59 2.04 -6.40
N ARG A 47 7.53 1.46 -6.98
CA ARG A 47 6.68 2.16 -7.94
C ARG A 47 5.43 2.73 -7.28
N CYS A 48 5.09 3.97 -7.61
CA CYS A 48 3.81 4.58 -7.24
C CYS A 48 2.67 3.84 -7.95
N VAL A 49 1.69 3.35 -7.20
CA VAL A 49 0.53 2.64 -7.75
C VAL A 49 -0.38 3.54 -8.58
N ASN A 50 -0.35 4.85 -8.35
CA ASN A 50 -1.19 5.80 -9.06
C ASN A 50 -0.59 6.26 -10.39
N CYS A 51 0.55 6.97 -10.34
CA CYS A 51 1.17 7.57 -11.53
C CYS A 51 2.31 6.73 -12.13
N GLY A 52 2.77 5.68 -11.43
CA GLY A 52 3.87 4.85 -11.89
C GLY A 52 5.26 5.43 -11.69
N ASN A 53 5.42 6.52 -10.92
CA ASN A 53 6.72 7.09 -10.55
C ASN A 53 7.61 6.05 -9.84
N GLU A 54 8.89 6.04 -10.19
CA GLU A 54 9.93 5.15 -9.64
C GLU A 54 11.16 5.94 -9.15
N ASP A 55 11.13 7.28 -9.14
CA ASP A 55 12.21 8.11 -8.62
C ASP A 55 12.18 8.13 -7.08
N ASP A 56 13.23 7.58 -6.47
CA ASP A 56 13.39 7.49 -5.02
C ASP A 56 13.41 8.87 -4.34
N ASN A 57 13.85 9.95 -5.03
CA ASN A 57 13.86 11.30 -4.44
C ASN A 57 12.47 11.91 -4.28
N SER A 58 11.47 11.38 -4.99
CA SER A 58 10.08 11.83 -4.96
C SER A 58 9.15 10.77 -4.32
N MET A 59 9.75 9.80 -3.61
CA MET A 59 9.05 8.73 -2.90
C MET A 59 9.50 8.65 -1.44
N ASP A 60 8.60 9.03 -0.52
CA ASP A 60 8.87 8.94 0.91
C ASP A 60 8.12 7.79 1.57
N TYR A 61 8.70 7.28 2.66
CA TYR A 61 8.08 6.28 3.53
C TYR A 61 7.95 6.84 4.95
N TYR A 62 6.73 6.82 5.47
CA TYR A 62 6.42 7.31 6.82
C TYR A 62 5.81 6.21 7.68
N TYR A 63 6.20 6.13 8.95
CA TYR A 63 5.67 5.19 9.92
C TYR A 63 5.65 5.81 11.31
N SER A 64 4.88 5.23 12.21
CA SER A 64 4.93 5.55 13.64
C SER A 64 5.88 4.60 14.37
N GLU A 65 6.64 5.07 15.35
CA GLU A 65 7.49 4.18 16.17
C GLU A 65 6.69 3.10 16.92
N GLU A 66 5.43 3.40 17.27
CA GLU A 66 4.51 2.45 17.91
C GLU A 66 4.05 1.34 16.97
N ASN A 67 4.09 1.56 15.65
CA ASN A 67 3.71 0.58 14.64
C ASN A 67 4.61 0.70 13.41
N ARG A 68 5.76 0.02 13.47
CA ARG A 68 6.79 0.01 12.41
C ARG A 68 6.41 -0.87 11.21
N ALA A 69 5.49 -1.80 11.41
CA ALA A 69 5.02 -2.70 10.34
C ALA A 69 4.12 -1.95 9.35
N VAL A 70 3.37 -0.94 9.80
CA VAL A 70 2.52 -0.13 8.92
C VAL A 70 3.23 1.14 8.49
N GLN A 71 3.37 1.29 7.17
CA GLN A 71 4.03 2.42 6.54
C GLN A 71 3.08 3.12 5.56
N LEU A 72 3.30 4.40 5.31
CA LEU A 72 2.75 5.14 4.18
C LEU A 72 3.83 5.25 3.12
N GLN A 73 3.55 4.81 1.90
CA GLN A 73 4.33 5.21 0.73
C GLN A 73 3.67 6.46 0.13
N CYS A 74 4.36 7.59 0.18
CA CYS A 74 3.88 8.88 -0.30
C CYS A 74 4.65 9.30 -1.56
N CYS A 75 3.93 9.57 -2.65
CA CYS A 75 4.51 10.01 -3.91
C CYS A 75 4.30 11.52 -4.08
N HIS A 76 5.41 12.26 -4.13
CA HIS A 76 5.40 13.72 -4.28
C HIS A 76 5.03 14.16 -5.71
N GLU A 77 5.31 13.32 -6.72
CA GLU A 77 4.97 13.61 -8.13
C GLU A 77 3.45 13.73 -8.37
N CYS A 78 2.66 12.89 -7.72
CA CYS A 78 1.20 12.90 -7.90
C CYS A 78 0.41 13.29 -6.64
N GLY A 79 1.09 13.52 -5.51
CA GLY A 79 0.46 13.84 -4.24
C GLY A 79 -0.42 12.73 -3.66
N HIS A 80 -0.22 11.47 -4.07
CA HIS A 80 -0.98 10.33 -3.54
C HIS A 80 -0.14 9.47 -2.59
N TYR A 81 -0.81 8.84 -1.63
CA TYR A 81 -0.21 7.84 -0.77
C TYR A 81 -0.99 6.51 -0.78
N MET A 82 -0.31 5.45 -0.35
CA MET A 82 -0.88 4.14 -0.09
C MET A 82 -0.26 3.54 1.17
N LYS A 83 -1.07 2.87 1.98
CA LYS A 83 -0.55 2.07 3.09
C LYS A 83 0.17 0.81 2.60
N LEU A 84 1.28 0.50 3.27
CA LEU A 84 2.15 -0.63 3.03
C LEU A 84 2.39 -1.34 4.36
N ILE A 85 1.88 -2.55 4.50
CA ILE A 85 2.05 -3.36 5.72
C ILE A 85 3.20 -4.35 5.48
N ASP A 86 4.32 -4.23 6.19
CA ASP A 86 5.42 -5.18 6.10
C ASP A 86 5.22 -6.35 7.09
N MET A 87 4.68 -7.45 6.60
CA MET A 87 4.37 -8.66 7.39
C MET A 87 5.64 -9.40 7.83
N ARG A 88 6.82 -8.99 7.37
CA ARG A 88 8.11 -9.54 7.82
C ARG A 88 8.59 -8.87 9.10
N ILE A 89 8.07 -7.68 9.41
CA ILE A 89 8.31 -6.97 10.67
C ILE A 89 7.37 -7.51 11.76
N ASP A 90 6.09 -7.70 11.41
CA ASP A 90 5.10 -8.32 12.29
C ASP A 90 4.38 -9.48 11.57
N GLY A 91 4.71 -10.71 11.97
CA GLY A 91 4.11 -11.93 11.40
C GLY A 91 2.65 -12.15 11.79
N PHE A 92 2.11 -11.40 12.75
CA PHE A 92 0.69 -11.42 13.11
C PHE A 92 -0.12 -10.34 12.41
N ALA A 93 0.51 -9.50 11.59
CA ALA A 93 -0.17 -8.46 10.84
C ALA A 93 -1.26 -9.05 9.93
N VAL A 94 -2.43 -8.43 9.95
CA VAL A 94 -3.56 -8.72 9.08
C VAL A 94 -3.84 -7.44 8.30
N PRO A 95 -3.41 -7.32 7.02
CA PRO A 95 -3.33 -6.03 6.33
C PRO A 95 -4.61 -5.18 6.37
N ASN A 96 -5.78 -5.79 6.23
CA ASN A 96 -7.06 -5.08 6.31
C ASN A 96 -7.40 -4.59 7.73
N VAL A 97 -6.99 -5.32 8.78
CA VAL A 97 -7.20 -4.91 10.18
C VAL A 97 -6.21 -3.82 10.55
N ASP A 98 -4.94 -3.97 10.18
CA ASP A 98 -3.89 -2.98 10.43
C ASP A 98 -4.16 -1.66 9.70
N ASP A 99 -4.72 -1.70 8.49
CA ASP A 99 -5.19 -0.50 7.80
C ASP A 99 -6.23 0.29 8.62
N ILE A 100 -7.20 -0.39 9.23
CA ILE A 100 -8.22 0.26 10.05
C ILE A 100 -7.63 0.75 11.38
N ALA A 101 -6.79 -0.08 12.02
CA ALA A 101 -6.18 0.21 13.30
C ALA A 101 -5.23 1.41 13.26
N THR A 102 -4.70 1.75 12.08
CA THR A 102 -3.73 2.83 11.88
C THR A 102 -4.32 4.06 11.19
N LEU A 103 -5.60 4.36 11.42
CA LEU A 103 -6.27 5.55 10.86
C LEU A 103 -5.52 6.86 11.13
N ALA A 104 -4.79 6.95 12.24
CA ALA A 104 -3.98 8.13 12.58
C ALA A 104 -2.93 8.47 11.51
N LEU A 105 -2.38 7.46 10.82
CA LEU A 105 -1.44 7.67 9.71
C LEU A 105 -2.13 8.33 8.51
N ASP A 106 -3.37 7.93 8.20
CA ASP A 106 -4.14 8.58 7.12
C ASP A 106 -4.40 10.05 7.42
N LEU A 107 -4.74 10.38 8.67
CA LEU A 107 -4.94 11.76 9.11
C LEU A 107 -3.65 12.57 8.96
N TRP A 108 -2.53 12.03 9.41
CA TRP A 108 -1.21 12.65 9.30
C TRP A 108 -0.83 12.98 7.84
N ALA A 109 -1.12 12.08 6.91
CA ALA A 109 -0.86 12.29 5.48
C ALA A 109 -1.79 13.32 4.85
N ARG A 110 -3.08 13.28 5.21
CA ARG A 110 -4.08 14.23 4.73
C ARG A 110 -3.78 15.66 5.17
N GLU A 111 -3.33 15.86 6.40
CA GLU A 111 -2.89 17.17 6.91
C GLU A 111 -1.71 17.75 6.12
N ARG A 112 -0.93 16.90 5.46
CA ARG A 112 0.20 17.28 4.58
C ARG A 112 -0.18 17.40 3.12
N GLY A 113 -1.47 17.31 2.80
CA GLY A 113 -1.98 17.47 1.44
C GLY A 113 -1.92 16.21 0.57
N PHE A 114 -1.55 15.06 1.12
CA PHE A 114 -1.60 13.81 0.37
C PHE A 114 -3.01 13.23 0.28
N VAL A 115 -3.32 12.63 -0.86
CA VAL A 115 -4.59 11.96 -1.13
C VAL A 115 -4.40 10.44 -1.11
N ARG A 116 -5.27 9.73 -0.39
CA ARG A 116 -5.23 8.26 -0.40
C ARG A 116 -5.61 7.75 -1.79
N PHE A 117 -4.79 6.87 -2.38
CA PHE A 117 -5.04 6.36 -3.73
C PHE A 117 -6.42 5.71 -3.90
N GLU A 118 -6.80 4.87 -2.95
CA GLU A 118 -8.12 4.25 -2.89
C GLU A 118 -8.46 4.00 -1.42
N ARG A 119 -9.72 4.25 -1.06
CA ARG A 119 -10.22 4.04 0.30
C ARG A 119 -10.53 2.57 0.53
N ASN A 120 -10.56 2.14 1.79
CA ASN A 120 -10.98 0.79 2.10
C ASN A 120 -12.52 0.64 2.06
N LEU A 121 -13.02 -0.58 2.26
CA LEU A 121 -14.46 -0.89 2.25
C LEU A 121 -15.28 -0.11 3.30
N PHE A 122 -14.64 0.44 4.33
CA PHE A 122 -15.28 1.25 5.37
C PHE A 122 -15.32 2.75 5.01
N GLY A 123 -14.79 3.13 3.84
CA GLY A 123 -14.77 4.50 3.36
C GLY A 123 -13.71 5.40 4.02
N LEU A 124 -12.72 4.78 4.68
CA LEU A 124 -11.56 5.44 5.29
C LEU A 124 -10.46 5.71 4.26
#